data_AF-A0AAV8VKD7-F1
#
_entry.id   AF-A0AAV8VKD7-F1
#
_cell.length_a   1.000
_cell.length_b   1.000
_cell.length_c   1.000
_cell.angle_alpha   90.00
_cell.angle_beta   90.00
_cell.angle_gamma   90.00
#
_symmetry.space_group_name_H-M   'P 1'
#
loop_
_entity.id
_entity.type
_entity.pdbx_description
1 polymer ?
#
loop_
_entity_poly.entity_id
_entity_poly.type
_entity_poly.pdbx_seq_one_letter_code
_entity_poly.pdbx_strand_id
1 'polypeptide(L)'
;MASEMEKKRKSRKVLRSSFTRAANDLEVLLNDELPDVDSTKVSWEILLTKRNELEALDSIVYDIMLENATEVELESEIEARDGYLKRFTTLKIKYDKLFVDATSTTSSQSSTNTSHHPRIVKATGKRKFKLPTLEFKQYDGSVKGLNSKTIHEDKTIDDHDKIEYWIQAMSVGSRARQLVKSYPMMGENYQKIIESMQRGPSN
;
A
#
# COMPACT_ATOMS: atom_id res chain seq x y z
N MET A 1 33.42 14.57 22.43
CA MET A 1 32.04 14.06 22.39
C MET A 1 30.98 15.13 22.68
N ALA A 2 31.02 15.88 23.79
CA ALA A 2 29.95 16.84 24.15
C ALA A 2 29.61 17.88 23.06
N SER A 3 30.62 18.44 22.37
CA SER A 3 30.42 19.41 21.27
C SER A 3 29.76 18.80 20.02
N GLU A 4 30.02 17.53 19.72
CA GLU A 4 29.40 16.83 18.58
C GLU A 4 27.92 16.54 18.87
N MET A 5 27.62 16.01 20.05
CA MET A 5 26.24 15.73 20.48
C MET A 5 25.37 16.98 20.44
N GLU A 6 25.87 18.10 20.95
CA GLU A 6 25.12 19.37 20.97
C GLU A 6 24.83 19.88 19.55
N LYS A 7 25.80 19.81 18.64
CA LYS A 7 25.61 20.15 17.21
C LYS A 7 24.53 19.30 16.56
N LYS A 8 24.58 17.97 16.76
CA LYS A 8 23.57 17.05 16.18
C LYS A 8 22.19 17.28 16.77
N ARG A 9 22.08 17.48 18.10
CA ARG A 9 20.81 17.82 18.77
C ARG A 9 20.23 19.15 18.27
N LYS A 10 21.07 20.17 18.04
CA LYS A 10 20.64 21.46 17.47
C LYS A 10 20.13 21.29 16.04
N SER A 11 20.87 20.60 15.19
CA SER A 11 20.43 20.29 13.81
C SER A 11 19.10 19.53 13.81
N ARG A 12 18.96 18.55 14.71
CA ARG A 12 17.74 17.74 14.84
C ARG A 12 16.56 18.56 15.30
N LYS A 13 16.75 19.48 16.23
CA LYS A 13 15.70 20.40 16.68
C LYS A 13 15.15 21.22 15.51
N VAL A 14 16.03 21.80 14.69
CA VAL A 14 15.64 22.58 13.51
C VAL A 14 14.88 21.70 12.50
N LEU A 15 15.37 20.49 12.26
CA LEU A 15 14.74 19.57 11.32
C LEU A 15 13.38 19.06 11.80
N ARG A 16 13.22 18.75 13.10
CA ARG A 16 11.93 18.42 13.73
C ARG A 16 10.91 19.56 13.55
N SER A 17 11.32 20.81 13.74
CA SER A 17 10.47 21.97 13.46
C SER A 17 10.10 22.08 11.98
N SER A 18 11.04 21.83 11.07
CA SER A 18 10.79 21.83 9.63
C SER A 18 9.82 20.71 9.21
N PHE A 19 10.02 19.49 9.72
CA PHE A 19 9.13 18.35 9.51
C PHE A 19 7.72 18.68 10.00
N THR A 20 7.60 19.28 11.18
CA THR A 20 6.30 19.63 11.77
C THR A 20 5.53 20.61 10.89
N ARG A 21 6.22 21.60 10.31
CA ARG A 21 5.60 22.54 9.36
C ARG A 21 5.14 21.81 8.09
N ALA A 22 6.02 21.06 7.44
CA ALA A 22 5.65 20.30 6.24
C ALA A 22 4.50 19.31 6.50
N ALA A 23 4.48 18.68 7.68
CA ALA A 23 3.40 17.78 8.07
C ALA A 23 2.07 18.51 8.27
N ASN A 24 2.08 19.71 8.88
CA ASN A 24 0.89 20.55 9.00
C ASN A 24 0.39 21.00 7.62
N ASP A 25 1.30 21.43 6.74
CA ASP A 25 0.94 21.92 5.40
C ASP A 25 0.28 20.81 4.58
N LEU A 26 0.85 19.60 4.59
CA LEU A 26 0.23 18.43 3.96
C LEU A 26 -1.11 18.07 4.62
N GLU A 27 -1.21 18.14 5.94
CA GLU A 27 -2.45 17.83 6.66
C GLU A 27 -3.58 18.78 6.29
N VAL A 28 -3.30 20.07 6.07
CA VAL A 28 -4.27 21.04 5.57
C VAL A 28 -4.77 20.63 4.18
N LEU A 29 -3.85 20.32 3.26
CA LEU A 29 -4.20 19.90 1.89
C LEU A 29 -5.03 18.62 1.88
N LEU A 30 -4.65 17.61 2.68
CA LEU A 30 -5.34 16.31 2.74
C LEU A 30 -6.73 16.37 3.39
N ASN A 31 -7.03 17.41 4.16
CA ASN A 31 -8.35 17.58 4.79
C ASN A 31 -9.25 18.55 4.00
N ASP A 32 -8.79 19.09 2.88
CA ASP A 32 -9.60 19.93 2.00
C ASP A 32 -10.69 19.09 1.29
N GLU A 33 -11.85 19.69 1.00
CA GLU A 33 -12.97 19.03 0.31
C GLU A 33 -12.63 18.75 -1.16
N LEU A 34 -11.82 19.62 -1.77
CA LEU A 34 -11.27 19.48 -3.12
C LEU A 34 -9.76 19.69 -3.10
N PRO A 35 -8.97 18.67 -2.71
CA PRO A 35 -7.53 18.80 -2.56
C PRO A 35 -6.85 19.02 -3.92
N ASP A 36 -6.00 20.03 -3.99
CA ASP A 36 -5.10 20.22 -5.13
C ASP A 36 -4.09 19.06 -5.19
N VAL A 37 -4.27 18.21 -6.19
CA VAL A 37 -3.50 16.99 -6.43
C VAL A 37 -2.00 17.28 -6.52
N ASP A 38 -1.61 18.32 -7.27
CA ASP A 38 -0.20 18.59 -7.53
C ASP A 38 0.48 19.22 -6.32
N SER A 39 -0.16 20.19 -5.67
CA SER A 39 0.34 20.73 -4.39
C SER A 39 0.41 19.67 -3.30
N THR A 40 -0.54 18.74 -3.27
CA THR A 40 -0.53 17.62 -2.32
C THR A 40 0.65 16.67 -2.56
N LYS A 41 0.92 16.31 -3.83
CA LYS A 41 2.10 15.51 -4.21
C LYS A 41 3.42 16.20 -3.84
N VAL A 42 3.55 17.49 -4.15
CA VAL A 42 4.76 18.27 -3.81
C VAL A 42 4.96 18.31 -2.30
N SER A 43 3.91 18.60 -1.54
CA SER A 43 3.95 18.65 -0.07
C SER A 43 4.32 17.28 0.54
N TRP A 44 3.82 16.20 -0.06
CA TRP A 44 4.18 14.83 0.32
C TRP A 44 5.68 14.53 0.10
N GLU A 45 6.22 14.85 -1.08
CA GLU A 45 7.64 14.63 -1.38
C GLU A 45 8.57 15.43 -0.47
N ILE A 46 8.18 16.67 -0.13
CA ILE A 46 8.89 17.49 0.85
C ILE A 46 8.87 16.81 2.23
N LEU A 47 7.69 16.36 2.67
CA LEU A 47 7.55 15.68 3.96
C LEU A 47 8.38 14.38 4.02
N LEU A 48 8.35 13.57 2.95
CA LEU A 48 9.14 12.35 2.82
C LEU A 48 10.64 12.63 2.92
N THR A 49 11.12 13.65 2.19
CA THR A 49 12.51 14.08 2.25
C THR A 49 12.91 14.44 3.69
N LYS A 50 12.09 15.26 4.38
CA LYS A 50 12.36 15.66 5.77
C LYS A 50 12.29 14.49 6.74
N ARG A 51 11.41 13.50 6.52
CA ARG A 51 11.35 12.28 7.33
C ARG A 51 12.65 11.48 7.23
N ASN A 52 13.17 11.30 6.03
CA ASN A 52 14.39 10.52 5.78
C ASN A 52 15.62 11.23 6.39
N GLU A 53 15.75 12.54 6.20
CA GLU A 53 16.79 13.34 6.85
C GLU A 53 16.70 13.23 8.39
N LEU A 54 15.47 13.24 8.94
CA LEU A 54 15.25 13.16 10.37
C LEU A 54 15.59 11.76 10.91
N GLU A 55 15.28 10.70 10.16
CA GLU A 55 15.66 9.32 10.50
C GLU A 55 17.16 9.16 10.67
N ALA A 56 17.92 9.60 9.66
CA ALA A 56 19.38 9.51 9.69
C ALA A 56 19.96 10.26 10.89
N LEU A 57 19.41 11.44 11.19
CA LEU A 57 19.89 12.26 12.29
C LEU A 57 19.46 11.73 13.67
N ASP A 58 18.27 11.15 13.79
CA ASP A 58 17.81 10.47 15.00
C ASP A 58 18.70 9.26 15.31
N SER A 59 19.07 8.46 14.31
CA SER A 59 20.03 7.34 14.48
C SER A 59 21.38 7.83 14.97
N ILE A 60 21.94 8.87 14.34
CA ILE A 60 23.23 9.45 14.79
C ILE A 60 23.15 9.95 16.23
N VAL A 61 22.08 10.65 16.62
CA VAL A 61 21.97 11.14 17.99
C VAL A 61 21.81 9.99 18.98
N TYR A 62 21.06 8.95 18.62
CA TYR A 62 20.89 7.75 19.44
C TYR A 62 22.23 7.03 19.66
N ASP A 63 23.02 6.83 18.60
CA ASP A 63 24.33 6.18 18.69
C ASP A 63 25.29 6.95 19.61
N ILE A 64 25.31 8.29 19.54
CA ILE A 64 26.12 9.12 20.44
C ILE A 64 25.57 9.06 21.88
N MET A 65 24.26 8.88 22.08
CA MET A 65 23.66 8.74 23.41
C MET A 65 24.02 7.41 24.08
N LEU A 66 24.19 6.32 23.32
CA LEU A 66 24.52 5.00 23.87
C LEU A 66 25.81 4.99 24.72
N GLU A 67 26.73 5.92 24.51
CA GLU A 67 27.99 5.99 25.25
C GLU A 67 27.79 6.33 26.74
N ASN A 68 26.82 7.20 27.07
CA ASN A 68 26.74 7.82 28.40
C ASN A 68 25.30 8.03 28.93
N ALA A 69 24.27 7.69 28.15
CA ALA A 69 22.87 7.87 28.56
C ALA A 69 22.36 6.70 29.41
N THR A 70 21.41 7.01 30.29
CA THR A 70 20.67 6.01 31.05
C THR A 70 19.60 5.34 30.19
N GLU A 71 19.14 4.15 30.59
CA GLU A 71 18.04 3.44 29.91
C GLU A 71 16.77 4.29 29.80
N VAL A 72 16.43 5.02 30.86
CA VAL A 72 15.27 5.94 30.89
C VAL A 72 15.40 7.06 29.85
N GLU A 73 16.60 7.61 29.66
CA GLU A 73 16.84 8.65 28.64
C GLU A 73 16.77 8.08 27.21
N LEU A 74 17.24 6.84 27.02
CA LEU A 74 17.16 6.15 25.72
C LEU A 74 15.72 5.80 25.37
N GLU A 75 14.92 5.31 26.32
CA GLU A 75 13.48 5.05 26.14
C GLU A 75 12.73 6.32 25.77
N SER A 76 12.96 7.42 26.49
CA SER A 76 12.34 8.71 26.19
C SER A 76 12.69 9.21 24.78
N GLU A 77 13.93 8.97 24.33
CA GLU A 77 14.35 9.34 22.97
C GLU A 77 13.66 8.47 21.91
N ILE A 78 13.48 7.17 22.16
CA ILE A 78 12.72 6.28 21.26
C ILE A 78 11.26 6.71 21.18
N GLU A 79 10.61 6.99 22.31
CA GLU A 79 9.21 7.43 22.32
C GLU A 79 9.02 8.74 21.55
N ALA A 80 9.96 9.69 21.72
CA ALA A 80 9.95 10.93 20.96
C ALA A 80 10.05 10.67 19.45
N ARG A 81 10.95 9.79 19.01
CA ARG A 81 11.09 9.39 17.60
C ARG A 81 9.81 8.74 17.06
N ASP A 82 9.22 7.83 17.84
CA ASP A 82 8.01 7.11 17.48
C ASP A 82 6.81 8.05 17.30
N GLY A 83 6.76 9.16 18.06
CA GLY A 83 5.79 10.23 17.84
C GLY A 83 5.83 10.82 16.43
N TYR A 84 7.02 11.11 15.91
CA TYR A 84 7.20 11.61 14.53
C TYR A 84 6.90 10.52 13.49
N LEU A 85 7.32 9.27 13.73
CA LEU A 85 7.03 8.15 12.85
C LEU A 85 5.53 7.88 12.72
N LYS A 86 4.81 7.89 13.85
CA LYS A 86 3.36 7.72 13.91
C LYS A 86 2.65 8.83 13.14
N ARG A 87 3.10 10.07 13.30
CA ARG A 87 2.56 11.21 12.56
C ARG A 87 2.78 11.06 11.06
N PHE A 88 4.00 10.76 10.63
CA PHE A 88 4.34 10.53 9.23
C PHE A 88 3.48 9.41 8.62
N THR A 89 3.41 8.26 9.29
CA THR A 89 2.65 7.08 8.83
C THR A 89 1.16 7.39 8.72
N THR A 90 0.61 8.19 9.63
CA THR A 90 -0.80 8.62 9.58
C THR A 90 -1.07 9.46 8.34
N LEU A 91 -0.19 10.41 8.02
CA LEU A 91 -0.30 11.23 6.82
C LEU A 91 -0.08 10.41 5.54
N LYS A 92 0.87 9.46 5.56
CA LYS A 92 1.10 8.51 4.47
C LYS A 92 -0.18 7.75 4.11
N ILE A 93 -0.84 7.18 5.11
CA ILE A 93 -2.07 6.42 4.89
C ILE A 93 -3.18 7.31 4.31
N LYS A 94 -3.31 8.56 4.75
CA LYS A 94 -4.29 9.51 4.21
C LYS A 94 -3.95 9.87 2.76
N TYR A 95 -2.69 10.17 2.48
CA TYR A 95 -2.17 10.45 1.15
C TYR A 95 -2.44 9.26 0.20
N ASP A 96 -1.99 8.05 0.57
CA ASP A 96 -2.19 6.85 -0.25
C ASP A 96 -3.69 6.61 -0.55
N LYS A 97 -4.59 6.84 0.41
CA LYS A 97 -6.04 6.72 0.15
C LYS A 97 -6.54 7.70 -0.91
N LEU A 98 -6.09 8.95 -0.86
CA LEU A 98 -6.48 9.97 -1.85
C LEU A 98 -6.04 9.57 -3.28
N PHE A 99 -4.89 8.88 -3.40
CA PHE A 99 -4.32 8.49 -4.70
C PHE A 99 -4.67 7.05 -5.14
N VAL A 100 -5.15 6.19 -4.25
CA VAL A 100 -5.60 4.81 -4.55
C VAL A 100 -7.10 4.75 -4.89
N ASP A 101 -7.91 5.68 -4.40
CA ASP A 101 -9.35 5.75 -4.75
C ASP A 101 -9.59 6.26 -6.20
N ALA A 102 -8.59 6.88 -6.83
CA ALA A 102 -8.65 7.32 -8.23
C ALA A 102 -8.76 6.15 -9.25
N THR A 103 -8.42 4.92 -8.85
CA THR A 103 -8.52 3.72 -9.70
C THR A 103 -9.79 2.89 -9.52
N SER A 104 -10.75 3.30 -8.67
CA SER A 104 -11.97 2.51 -8.39
C SER A 104 -13.30 3.21 -8.67
N THR A 105 -13.31 4.41 -9.27
CA THR A 105 -14.56 5.13 -9.56
C THR A 105 -14.99 5.00 -11.02
N THR A 106 -15.34 3.78 -11.45
CA THR A 106 -16.28 3.57 -12.56
C THR A 106 -17.09 2.32 -12.29
N SER A 107 -18.30 2.50 -11.74
CA SER A 107 -19.56 1.83 -12.14
C SER A 107 -20.65 2.11 -11.10
N SER A 108 -21.35 3.22 -11.29
CA SER A 108 -22.67 3.46 -10.69
C SER A 108 -23.76 2.71 -11.48
N GLN A 109 -24.89 2.46 -10.79
CA GLN A 109 -26.18 1.90 -11.22
C GLN A 109 -26.30 0.40 -10.90
N SER A 110 -27.26 -0.09 -10.10
CA SER A 110 -28.69 0.29 -10.00
C SER A 110 -29.38 -0.29 -8.75
N SER A 111 -30.33 0.48 -8.17
CA SER A 111 -31.67 0.14 -7.62
C SER A 111 -31.85 -1.14 -6.75
N THR A 112 -32.46 -1.18 -5.55
CA THR A 112 -33.78 -0.64 -5.12
C THR A 112 -33.96 -0.63 -3.57
N ASN A 113 -34.66 0.40 -3.07
CA ASN A 113 -35.58 0.51 -1.91
C ASN A 113 -35.53 -0.46 -0.70
N THR A 114 -35.39 0.08 0.52
CA THR A 114 -36.50 0.27 1.48
C THR A 114 -36.04 0.87 2.83
N SER A 115 -36.92 1.64 3.45
CA SER A 115 -36.81 2.47 4.66
C SER A 115 -36.68 1.70 5.98
N HIS A 116 -35.97 2.27 6.99
CA HIS A 116 -36.45 2.58 8.36
C HIS A 116 -35.30 2.88 9.37
N HIS A 117 -35.32 4.12 9.90
CA HIS A 117 -34.80 4.69 11.19
C HIS A 117 -33.31 4.56 11.62
N PRO A 118 -32.67 5.64 12.15
CA PRO A 118 -31.27 5.61 12.56
C PRO A 118 -31.11 5.22 14.03
N ARG A 119 -30.15 4.34 14.34
CA ARG A 119 -29.65 4.12 15.70
C ARG A 119 -28.14 4.29 15.70
N ILE A 120 -27.69 5.40 16.29
CA ILE A 120 -26.29 5.59 16.69
C ILE A 120 -26.00 4.56 17.78
N VAL A 121 -25.07 3.64 17.50
CA VAL A 121 -24.39 2.85 18.53
C VAL A 121 -22.89 2.93 18.24
N LYS A 122 -22.18 3.64 19.12
CA LYS A 122 -20.73 3.53 19.24
C LYS A 122 -20.41 2.08 19.63
N ALA A 123 -19.70 1.35 18.77
CA ALA A 123 -19.09 0.08 19.13
C ALA A 123 -17.64 0.09 18.67
N THR A 124 -16.76 0.16 19.67
CA THR A 124 -15.36 -0.19 19.62
C THR A 124 -15.21 -1.60 19.03
N GLY A 125 -14.47 -1.73 17.94
CA GLY A 125 -14.22 -3.03 17.33
C GLY A 125 -13.14 -2.92 16.27
N LYS A 126 -12.02 -3.60 16.49
CA LYS A 126 -10.99 -3.86 15.50
C LYS A 126 -11.66 -4.53 14.28
N ARG A 127 -12.06 -3.74 13.28
CA ARG A 127 -12.54 -4.31 12.02
C ARG A 127 -11.32 -4.82 11.26
N LYS A 128 -10.98 -6.09 11.52
CA LYS A 128 -10.36 -6.92 10.49
C LYS A 128 -11.36 -6.90 9.35
N PHE A 129 -11.07 -6.14 8.29
CA PHE A 129 -11.74 -6.33 7.02
C PHE A 129 -11.51 -7.80 6.66
N LYS A 130 -12.51 -8.65 6.89
CA LYS A 130 -12.63 -9.85 6.09
C LYS A 130 -12.78 -9.28 4.68
N LEU A 131 -11.78 -9.52 3.84
CA LEU A 131 -11.97 -9.40 2.40
C LEU A 131 -13.29 -10.11 2.08
N PRO A 132 -14.12 -9.59 1.16
CA PRO A 132 -15.20 -10.40 0.62
C PRO A 132 -14.56 -11.74 0.26
N THR A 133 -15.01 -12.82 0.92
CA THR A 133 -14.66 -14.15 0.46
C THR A 133 -15.28 -14.20 -0.93
N LEU A 134 -14.50 -13.93 -1.96
CA LEU A 134 -14.95 -14.17 -3.32
C LEU A 134 -15.20 -15.67 -3.34
N GLU A 135 -16.47 -16.05 -3.32
CA GLU A 135 -16.88 -17.40 -3.65
C GLU A 135 -16.59 -17.60 -5.14
N PHE A 136 -15.32 -17.81 -5.47
CA PHE A 136 -14.95 -18.33 -6.76
C PHE A 136 -15.55 -19.72 -6.82
N LYS A 137 -16.56 -19.90 -7.68
CA LYS A 137 -16.99 -21.22 -8.13
C LYS A 137 -15.75 -21.94 -8.62
N GLN A 138 -15.30 -22.91 -7.82
CA GLN A 138 -14.14 -23.74 -8.12
C GLN A 138 -14.37 -24.38 -9.49
N TYR A 139 -13.47 -24.11 -10.43
CA TYR A 139 -13.59 -24.56 -11.81
C TYR A 139 -12.65 -25.75 -12.02
N ASP A 140 -13.21 -26.92 -12.32
CA ASP A 140 -12.48 -28.19 -12.39
C ASP A 140 -11.88 -28.50 -13.77
N GLY A 141 -11.97 -27.57 -14.73
CA GLY A 141 -11.24 -27.68 -16.00
C GLY A 141 -12.02 -28.17 -17.21
N SER A 142 -13.33 -27.96 -17.31
CA SER A 142 -14.06 -28.15 -18.59
C SER A 142 -14.22 -26.84 -19.37
N VAL A 143 -13.42 -26.67 -20.43
CA VAL A 143 -13.10 -25.50 -21.31
C VAL A 143 -14.29 -24.68 -21.88
N LYS A 144 -15.34 -24.37 -21.12
CA LYS A 144 -16.48 -23.55 -21.58
C LYS A 144 -16.89 -22.39 -20.65
N GLY A 145 -16.14 -22.11 -19.57
CA GLY A 145 -16.56 -21.13 -18.55
C GLY A 145 -15.67 -19.91 -18.39
N LEU A 146 -14.36 -20.01 -18.65
CA LEU A 146 -13.49 -18.84 -18.74
C LEU A 146 -13.41 -18.43 -20.21
N ASN A 147 -14.06 -17.33 -20.54
CA ASN A 147 -13.82 -16.52 -21.71
C ASN A 147 -12.36 -16.01 -21.66
N SER A 148 -11.41 -16.90 -21.98
CA SER A 148 -9.98 -16.63 -22.17
C SER A 148 -9.73 -15.42 -23.07
N LYS A 149 -10.67 -15.14 -23.97
CA LYS A 149 -10.73 -13.96 -24.81
C LYS A 149 -10.75 -12.64 -24.02
N THR A 150 -11.47 -12.54 -22.91
CA THR A 150 -11.70 -11.26 -22.22
C THR A 150 -10.47 -10.76 -21.46
N ILE A 151 -9.65 -11.65 -20.90
CA ILE A 151 -8.39 -11.27 -20.21
C ILE A 151 -7.24 -11.13 -21.22
N HIS A 152 -7.26 -11.94 -22.28
CA HIS A 152 -6.24 -11.90 -23.34
C HIS A 152 -6.35 -10.65 -24.23
N GLU A 153 -7.58 -10.23 -24.56
CA GLU A 153 -7.85 -9.06 -25.40
C GLU A 153 -7.70 -7.73 -24.64
N ASP A 154 -7.58 -7.75 -23.31
CA ASP A 154 -7.37 -6.55 -22.50
C ASP A 154 -5.91 -6.05 -22.63
N LYS A 155 -5.72 -4.96 -23.37
CA LYS A 155 -4.42 -4.32 -23.58
C LYS A 155 -3.98 -3.43 -22.41
N THR A 156 -4.82 -3.25 -21.39
CA THR A 156 -4.52 -2.40 -20.24
C THR A 156 -3.77 -3.15 -19.13
N ILE A 157 -3.77 -4.48 -19.17
CA ILE A 157 -3.10 -5.34 -18.19
C ILE A 157 -1.77 -5.82 -18.80
N ASP A 158 -0.69 -5.67 -18.06
CA ASP A 158 0.62 -6.19 -18.46
C ASP A 158 0.62 -7.72 -18.53
N ASP A 159 1.40 -8.29 -19.44
CA ASP A 159 1.44 -9.74 -19.63
C ASP A 159 1.91 -10.49 -18.37
N HIS A 160 2.71 -9.86 -17.50
CA HIS A 160 3.04 -10.39 -16.19
C HIS A 160 1.80 -10.53 -15.28
N ASP A 161 1.01 -9.47 -15.18
CA ASP A 161 -0.17 -9.42 -14.30
C ASP A 161 -1.29 -10.33 -14.82
N LYS A 162 -1.36 -10.54 -16.14
CA LYS A 162 -2.23 -11.56 -16.75
C LYS A 162 -1.85 -12.98 -16.30
N ILE A 163 -0.55 -13.29 -16.21
CA ILE A 163 -0.09 -14.61 -15.72
C ILE A 163 -0.49 -14.79 -14.25
N GLU A 164 -0.30 -13.76 -13.41
CA GLU A 164 -0.68 -13.83 -12.01
C GLU A 164 -2.20 -13.99 -11.83
N TYR A 165 -2.99 -13.20 -12.56
CA TYR A 165 -4.44 -13.30 -12.57
C TYR A 165 -4.91 -14.70 -12.99
N TRP A 166 -4.25 -15.32 -13.97
CA TRP A 166 -4.55 -16.69 -14.38
C TRP A 166 -4.26 -17.71 -13.28
N ILE A 167 -3.14 -17.58 -12.56
CA ILE A 167 -2.81 -18.48 -11.44
C ILE A 167 -3.83 -18.35 -10.29
N GLN A 168 -4.39 -17.16 -10.11
CA GLN A 168 -5.43 -16.87 -9.12
C GLN A 168 -6.81 -17.38 -9.56
N ALA A 169 -7.15 -17.25 -10.84
CA ALA A 169 -8.41 -17.73 -11.40
C ALA A 169 -8.50 -19.27 -11.47
N MET A 170 -7.35 -19.95 -11.44
CA MET A 170 -7.29 -21.41 -11.49
C MET A 170 -7.44 -22.07 -10.12
N SER A 171 -8.27 -23.10 -10.05
CA SER A 171 -8.42 -23.94 -8.86
C SER A 171 -7.08 -24.50 -8.38
N VAL A 172 -6.84 -24.39 -7.08
CA VAL A 172 -5.61 -24.88 -6.43
C VAL A 172 -5.52 -26.40 -6.61
N GLY A 173 -4.42 -26.89 -7.18
CA GLY A 173 -4.23 -28.31 -7.49
C GLY A 173 -4.66 -28.73 -8.89
N SER A 174 -5.30 -27.84 -9.66
CA SER A 174 -5.63 -28.13 -11.06
C SER A 174 -4.38 -28.29 -11.92
N ARG A 175 -4.48 -29.15 -12.93
CA ARG A 175 -3.39 -29.40 -13.88
C ARG A 175 -2.99 -28.13 -14.64
N ALA A 176 -3.98 -27.30 -14.96
CA ALA A 176 -3.75 -26.02 -15.63
C ALA A 176 -2.90 -25.08 -14.75
N ARG A 177 -3.16 -25.02 -13.44
CA ARG A 177 -2.34 -24.22 -12.50
C ARG A 177 -0.91 -24.73 -12.36
N GLN A 178 -0.72 -26.05 -12.40
CA GLN A 178 0.61 -26.64 -12.38
C GLN A 178 1.40 -26.30 -13.65
N LEU A 179 0.73 -26.28 -14.81
CA LEU A 179 1.33 -25.90 -16.09
C LEU A 179 1.72 -24.42 -16.12
N VAL A 180 0.85 -23.51 -15.66
CA VAL A 180 1.20 -22.08 -15.61
C VAL A 180 2.38 -21.84 -14.65
N LYS A 181 2.39 -22.53 -13.49
CA LYS A 181 3.50 -22.45 -12.52
C LYS A 181 4.81 -23.08 -12.98
N SER A 182 4.82 -23.92 -14.03
CA SER A 182 6.06 -24.50 -14.54
C SER A 182 6.86 -23.54 -15.41
N TYR A 183 6.26 -22.42 -15.84
CA TYR A 183 6.95 -21.37 -16.59
C TYR A 183 7.39 -20.23 -15.65
N PRO A 184 8.55 -19.61 -15.90
CA PRO A 184 8.94 -18.37 -15.21
C PRO A 184 7.88 -17.29 -15.43
N MET A 185 7.45 -16.61 -14.35
CA MET A 185 6.50 -15.48 -14.38
C MET A 185 7.15 -14.26 -15.03
N MET A 186 7.33 -14.31 -16.34
CA MET A 186 7.79 -13.20 -17.17
C MET A 186 6.81 -13.05 -18.32
N GLY A 187 6.40 -11.82 -18.64
CA GLY A 187 5.38 -11.53 -19.66
C GLY A 187 5.67 -12.15 -21.03
N GLU A 188 6.95 -12.29 -21.40
CA GLU A 188 7.38 -12.97 -22.64
C GLU A 188 6.93 -14.44 -22.76
N ASN A 189 6.66 -15.11 -21.64
CA ASN A 189 6.19 -16.49 -21.61
C ASN A 189 4.66 -16.60 -21.64
N TYR A 190 3.93 -15.49 -21.59
CA TYR A 190 2.46 -15.48 -21.58
C TYR A 190 1.89 -16.21 -22.79
N GLN A 191 2.38 -15.91 -24.00
CA GLN A 191 1.94 -16.57 -25.24
C GLN A 191 2.21 -18.09 -25.22
N LYS A 192 3.38 -18.51 -24.71
CA LYS A 192 3.72 -19.94 -24.59
C LYS A 192 2.80 -20.68 -23.61
N ILE A 193 2.41 -20.01 -22.53
CA ILE A 193 1.47 -20.56 -21.54
C ILE A 193 0.09 -20.76 -22.19
N ILE A 194 -0.41 -19.76 -22.92
CA ILE A 194 -1.70 -19.86 -23.63
C ILE A 194 -1.69 -20.98 -24.67
N GLU A 195 -0.64 -21.06 -25.50
CA GLU A 195 -0.48 -22.14 -26.48
C GLU A 195 -0.44 -23.52 -25.82
N SER A 196 0.32 -23.67 -24.72
CA SER A 196 0.44 -24.94 -23.99
C SER A 196 -0.89 -25.37 -23.35
N MET A 197 -1.72 -24.41 -22.96
CA MET A 197 -3.04 -24.67 -22.40
C MET A 197 -4.08 -25.02 -23.46
N GLN A 198 -3.99 -24.42 -24.64
CA GLN A 198 -4.91 -24.65 -25.73
C GLN A 198 -4.62 -25.95 -26.49
N ARG A 199 -3.36 -26.42 -26.46
CA ARG A 199 -2.93 -27.63 -27.18
C ARG A 199 -3.47 -28.93 -26.58
N GLY A 200 -3.80 -28.99 -25.29
CA GLY A 200 -4.11 -30.28 -24.62
C GLY A 200 -2.95 -31.29 -24.77
N PRO A 201 -2.98 -32.48 -24.14
CA PRO A 201 -1.93 -33.46 -24.39
C PRO A 201 -2.01 -33.93 -25.85
N SER A 202 -0.95 -33.71 -26.62
CA SER A 202 -0.64 -34.57 -27.76
C SER A 202 -0.43 -35.99 -27.23
N ASN A 203 -1.24 -36.93 -27.70
CA ASN A 203 -0.90 -38.34 -27.71
C ASN A 203 0.08 -38.59 -28.85
#